data_AF-A0A7J2SCW5-F1
#
_entry.id   AF-A0A7J2SCW5-F1
#
_cell.length_a   1.000
_cell.length_b   1.000
_cell.length_c   1.000
_cell.angle_alpha   90.00
_cell.angle_beta   90.00
_cell.angle_gamma   90.00
#
_symmetry.space_group_name_H-M   'P 1'
#
loop_
_entity.id
_entity.type
_entity.pdbx_description
1 polymer ?
#
loop_
_entity_poly.entity_id
_entity_poly.type
_entity_poly.pdbx_seq_one_letter_code
_entity_poly.pdbx_strand_id
1 'polypeptide(L)'
;MVKKIVGMLIILLFILPSGNLISFEAKNSAVENKMEIDDFKIEKKEYVNHEISVNKKIKLNVLKPNQIGFAIHTKYNGIEKDSTILDAIFSGIDIDNNPSTGVNGKDVRVSIILLPLIQQIDIGWILTFSIALKVIRMGEELKYGDFEIYFKGNIFYSVSHTFKIGYYSPQNEEIPREIREVVTIVPYIFYEKNPEFYINLEPVFDDGNQNLSVIMEYSNTQNHKVMIDYFPAANSMIKISPDISLKKLNISIERFADVEQTIKIRYEDNFGINITVEDIPVRMAFTLGFSENYFEYIASDEFNATLVIEYRGVEFCIKLEYLPRHLISNFGEGYIYVYINERKTKFTVCNDIDSPTNYLSISNLTGEATIQWKGEQEGYIIVDGFKGLELEIYSETSLTHFLLYSILKAEHFEIRWNISLQGYIFIDTNWEWLSFYSLNITIDDVFGVLIESNLLRADDFNVAWQTIPPIFQIDGEIDFIGDITFSIMLNGIWYDVF
;
A
#
# COMPACT_ATOMS: atom_id res chain seq x y z
N MET A 1 13.38 -3.60 -35.40
CA MET A 1 13.17 -4.06 -34.01
C MET A 1 14.38 -4.83 -33.48
N VAL A 2 14.74 -5.98 -34.07
CA VAL A 2 15.93 -6.78 -33.69
C VAL A 2 17.24 -5.98 -33.69
N LYS A 3 17.48 -5.09 -34.68
CA LYS A 3 18.69 -4.24 -34.71
C LYS A 3 18.81 -3.25 -33.53
N LYS A 4 17.70 -2.77 -32.97
CA LYS A 4 17.70 -1.84 -31.81
C LYS A 4 17.91 -2.61 -30.49
N ILE A 5 17.32 -3.80 -30.40
CA ILE A 5 17.51 -4.75 -29.30
C ILE A 5 18.98 -5.20 -29.20
N VAL A 6 19.58 -5.58 -30.33
CA VAL A 6 20.99 -5.96 -30.43
C VAL A 6 21.90 -4.78 -30.07
N GLY A 7 21.58 -3.55 -30.51
CA GLY A 7 22.32 -2.35 -30.12
C GLY A 7 22.30 -2.07 -28.61
N MET A 8 21.16 -2.30 -27.94
CA MET A 8 21.03 -2.13 -26.48
C MET A 8 21.80 -3.18 -25.68
N LEU A 9 21.70 -4.45 -26.08
CA LEU A 9 22.50 -5.54 -25.50
C LEU A 9 23.99 -5.26 -25.65
N ILE A 10 24.43 -4.78 -26.81
CA ILE A 10 25.82 -4.40 -27.06
C ILE A 10 26.26 -3.26 -26.14
N ILE A 11 25.45 -2.20 -25.99
CA ILE A 11 25.77 -1.08 -25.08
C ILE A 11 25.86 -1.55 -23.62
N LEU A 12 24.91 -2.37 -23.14
CA LEU A 12 24.96 -2.92 -21.77
C LEU A 12 26.13 -3.89 -21.55
N LEU A 13 26.48 -4.71 -22.55
CA LEU A 13 27.64 -5.60 -22.52
C LEU A 13 28.96 -4.83 -22.45
N PHE A 14 29.05 -3.62 -23.03
CA PHE A 14 30.20 -2.73 -22.92
C PHE A 14 30.30 -1.96 -21.58
N ILE A 15 29.23 -1.96 -20.78
CA ILE A 15 29.14 -1.24 -19.49
C ILE A 15 29.39 -2.19 -18.30
N LEU A 16 29.17 -3.50 -18.51
CA LEU A 16 29.61 -4.55 -17.59
C LEU A 16 31.09 -4.87 -17.83
N PRO A 17 31.85 -5.37 -16.85
CA PRO A 17 33.30 -5.43 -16.91
C PRO A 17 33.78 -6.54 -17.87
N SER A 18 33.67 -6.31 -19.18
CA SER A 18 34.59 -6.89 -20.13
C SER A 18 35.80 -5.97 -20.16
N GLY A 19 36.90 -6.42 -19.54
CA GLY A 19 38.16 -5.69 -19.55
C GLY A 19 38.57 -5.32 -20.98
N ASN A 20 38.52 -4.03 -21.28
CA ASN A 20 39.52 -3.27 -22.04
C ASN A 20 38.98 -1.87 -22.30
N LEU A 21 39.77 -0.85 -21.97
CA LEU A 21 39.57 0.52 -22.43
C LEU A 21 39.42 0.51 -23.96
N ILE A 22 38.25 0.89 -24.48
CA ILE A 22 38.14 1.41 -25.83
C ILE A 22 37.57 2.82 -25.71
N SER A 23 38.46 3.80 -25.78
CA SER A 23 38.10 5.20 -26.02
C SER A 23 37.49 5.31 -27.42
N PHE A 24 36.19 5.58 -27.51
CA PHE A 24 35.60 6.05 -28.76
C PHE A 24 35.73 7.58 -28.83
N GLU A 25 36.75 8.07 -29.54
CA GLU A 25 36.69 9.40 -30.14
C GLU A 25 35.79 9.31 -31.38
N ALA A 26 34.55 9.79 -31.25
CA ALA A 26 33.72 10.06 -32.42
C ALA A 26 34.29 11.27 -33.17
N LYS A 27 35.16 11.03 -34.14
CA LYS A 27 35.46 12.02 -35.19
C LYS A 27 34.19 12.24 -36.01
N ASN A 28 33.60 13.42 -35.88
CA ASN A 28 32.61 13.94 -36.82
C ASN A 28 33.24 14.04 -38.22
N SER A 29 33.02 13.04 -39.05
CA SER A 29 33.15 13.17 -40.50
C SER A 29 31.80 13.57 -41.07
N ALA A 30 31.71 14.84 -41.47
CA ALA A 30 30.66 15.35 -42.33
C ALA A 30 30.54 14.46 -43.58
N VAL A 31 29.34 13.97 -43.87
CA VAL A 31 28.95 13.54 -45.21
C VAL A 31 27.61 14.17 -45.50
N GLU A 32 27.68 15.15 -46.40
CA GLU A 32 26.57 15.76 -47.11
C GLU A 32 25.66 14.69 -47.70
N ASN A 33 24.36 14.80 -47.45
CA ASN A 33 23.37 14.32 -48.39
C ASN A 33 22.32 15.42 -48.56
N LYS A 34 22.45 16.12 -49.69
CA LYS A 34 21.45 17.02 -50.25
C LYS A 34 20.14 16.26 -50.46
N MET A 35 19.07 16.80 -49.89
CA MET A 35 17.73 16.62 -50.44
C MET A 35 17.05 17.99 -50.34
N GLU A 36 17.01 18.70 -51.48
CA GLU A 36 16.16 19.86 -51.72
C GLU A 36 14.71 19.38 -51.84
N ILE A 37 13.80 19.98 -51.08
CA ILE A 37 12.41 20.24 -51.49
C ILE A 37 12.02 21.63 -50.99
N ASP A 38 11.50 22.41 -51.93
CA ASP A 38 11.24 23.85 -51.94
C ASP A 38 10.14 24.37 -50.98
N ASP A 39 10.30 25.66 -50.65
CA ASP A 39 9.33 26.73 -50.40
C ASP A 39 8.04 26.47 -49.59
N PHE A 40 7.85 27.20 -48.48
CA PHE A 40 7.06 28.45 -48.47
C PHE A 40 6.87 29.06 -47.05
N LYS A 41 7.20 30.35 -46.96
CA LYS A 41 6.62 31.46 -46.16
C LYS A 41 6.57 31.39 -44.62
N ILE A 42 7.42 32.24 -44.03
CA ILE A 42 7.21 32.94 -42.76
C ILE A 42 6.21 34.09 -43.01
N GLU A 43 5.09 34.11 -42.30
CA GLU A 43 4.36 35.35 -42.01
C GLU A 43 4.60 35.77 -40.56
N LYS A 44 5.35 36.87 -40.41
CA LYS A 44 5.40 37.68 -39.18
C LYS A 44 4.12 38.51 -39.08
N LYS A 45 3.43 38.41 -37.95
CA LYS A 45 2.66 39.53 -37.38
C LYS A 45 3.06 39.70 -35.91
N GLU A 46 3.77 40.79 -35.64
CA GLU A 46 3.88 41.38 -34.30
C GLU A 46 2.54 42.01 -33.92
N TYR A 47 2.15 41.98 -32.63
CA TYR A 47 1.95 43.17 -31.78
C TYR A 47 1.52 42.74 -30.35
N VAL A 48 2.40 43.05 -29.38
CA VAL A 48 2.14 43.58 -28.01
C VAL A 48 1.88 42.62 -26.82
N ASN A 49 2.96 42.45 -26.06
CA ASN A 49 3.16 42.53 -24.60
C ASN A 49 2.04 42.06 -23.64
N HIS A 50 2.33 41.00 -22.90
CA HIS A 50 2.40 41.05 -21.43
C HIS A 50 3.68 40.34 -20.98
N GLU A 51 4.62 41.09 -20.41
CA GLU A 51 5.74 40.55 -19.63
C GLU A 51 5.20 40.05 -18.29
N ILE A 52 5.36 38.75 -18.01
CA ILE A 52 5.63 38.28 -16.65
C ILE A 52 6.94 37.51 -16.72
N SER A 53 7.96 38.13 -16.13
CA SER A 53 9.29 37.59 -15.96
C SER A 53 9.29 36.48 -14.91
N VAL A 54 9.58 35.24 -15.32
CA VAL A 54 10.06 34.21 -14.40
C VAL A 54 11.50 33.89 -14.76
N ASN A 55 12.37 34.73 -14.22
CA ASN A 55 13.81 34.52 -14.22
C ASN A 55 14.14 33.53 -13.09
N LYS A 56 13.99 32.23 -13.35
CA LYS A 56 14.63 31.17 -12.57
C LYS A 56 15.32 30.22 -13.52
N LYS A 57 16.58 30.56 -13.87
CA LYS A 57 17.55 29.58 -14.33
C LYS A 57 17.67 28.52 -13.23
N ILE A 58 16.93 27.42 -13.37
CA ILE A 58 17.27 26.19 -12.69
C ILE A 58 18.63 25.81 -13.26
N LYS A 59 19.69 25.99 -12.45
CA LYS A 59 20.97 25.35 -12.71
C LYS A 59 20.72 23.85 -12.60
N LEU A 60 20.39 23.21 -13.72
CA LEU A 60 20.68 21.81 -13.89
C LEU A 60 22.20 21.71 -13.75
N ASN A 61 22.68 21.10 -12.66
CA ASN A 61 24.06 20.67 -12.60
C ASN A 61 24.23 19.63 -13.70
N VAL A 62 24.71 20.11 -14.85
CA VAL A 62 25.13 19.28 -15.97
C VAL A 62 26.19 18.33 -15.43
N LEU A 63 25.80 17.06 -15.30
CA LEU A 63 26.69 15.94 -14.99
C LEU A 63 27.91 16.05 -15.89
N LYS A 64 29.10 16.08 -15.28
CA LYS A 64 30.36 16.10 -16.01
C LYS A 64 30.46 14.86 -16.92
N PRO A 65 31.10 14.95 -18.11
CA PRO A 65 30.82 14.05 -19.22
C PRO A 65 31.45 12.64 -19.17
N ASN A 66 31.87 12.11 -18.02
CA ASN A 66 32.77 10.93 -17.97
C ASN A 66 32.36 9.73 -17.09
N GLN A 67 31.13 9.63 -16.61
CA GLN A 67 30.68 8.40 -15.94
C GLN A 67 29.25 8.05 -16.36
N ILE A 68 29.09 6.87 -16.95
CA ILE A 68 27.81 6.17 -16.95
C ILE A 68 27.46 5.98 -15.47
N GLY A 69 26.35 6.59 -15.03
CA GLY A 69 26.13 7.05 -13.66
C GLY A 69 25.74 5.96 -12.67
N PHE A 70 26.63 5.01 -12.42
CA PHE A 70 26.46 3.97 -11.40
C PHE A 70 27.40 4.19 -10.21
N ALA A 71 26.90 4.00 -8.99
CA ALA A 71 27.68 4.08 -7.77
C ALA A 71 27.09 3.18 -6.67
N ILE A 72 27.92 2.84 -5.69
CA ILE A 72 27.48 2.28 -4.41
C ILE A 72 27.50 3.41 -3.39
N HIS A 73 26.35 3.71 -2.81
CA HIS A 73 26.23 4.62 -1.69
C HIS A 73 26.28 3.81 -0.39
N THR A 74 26.98 4.34 0.61
CA THR A 74 26.98 3.81 1.98
C THR A 74 26.79 4.92 2.97
N LYS A 75 26.01 4.66 4.03
CA LYS A 75 25.89 5.49 5.21
C LYS A 75 26.11 4.64 6.44
N TYR A 76 27.04 5.02 7.31
CA TYR A 76 27.30 4.31 8.57
C TYR A 76 27.44 5.32 9.72
N ASN A 77 26.54 5.27 10.71
CA ASN A 77 26.53 6.17 11.87
C ASN A 77 26.69 7.66 11.47
N GLY A 78 26.03 8.07 10.38
CA GLY A 78 26.07 9.44 9.84
C GLY A 78 27.23 9.75 8.87
N ILE A 79 28.16 8.83 8.64
CA ILE A 79 29.22 8.98 7.64
C ILE A 79 28.69 8.48 6.28
N GLU A 80 28.59 9.38 5.30
CA GLU A 80 28.10 9.07 3.95
C GLU A 80 29.23 9.05 2.91
N LYS A 81 29.22 8.06 2.02
CA LYS A 81 30.20 7.89 0.94
C LYS A 81 29.55 7.38 -0.32
N ASP A 82 30.01 7.89 -1.47
CA ASP A 82 29.71 7.34 -2.80
C ASP A 82 30.98 6.72 -3.36
N SER A 83 30.95 5.41 -3.59
CA SER A 83 32.05 4.63 -4.17
C SER A 83 31.74 4.22 -5.60
N THR A 84 32.76 4.20 -6.46
CA THR A 84 32.58 3.63 -7.81
C THR A 84 32.38 2.11 -7.71
N ILE A 85 31.70 1.51 -8.69
CA ILE A 85 31.50 0.04 -8.69
C ILE A 85 32.84 -0.71 -8.63
N LEU A 86 33.84 -0.26 -9.41
CA LEU A 86 35.13 -0.92 -9.49
C LEU A 86 35.86 -0.90 -8.14
N ASP A 87 35.85 0.24 -7.46
CA ASP A 87 36.46 0.35 -6.13
C ASP A 87 35.75 -0.55 -5.12
N ALA A 88 34.42 -0.56 -5.15
CA ALA A 88 33.60 -1.39 -4.26
C ALA A 88 33.84 -2.91 -4.43
N ILE A 89 34.06 -3.36 -5.68
CA ILE A 89 34.32 -4.77 -6.01
C ILE A 89 35.76 -5.18 -5.66
N PHE A 90 36.75 -4.41 -6.09
CA PHE A 90 38.16 -4.84 -6.01
C PHE A 90 38.85 -4.44 -4.71
N SER A 91 38.50 -3.27 -4.17
CA SER A 91 39.18 -2.67 -3.02
C SER A 91 38.37 -2.74 -1.74
N GLY A 92 37.07 -3.03 -1.84
CA GLY A 92 36.13 -2.87 -0.72
C GLY A 92 35.90 -1.39 -0.38
N ILE A 93 34.95 -1.14 0.51
CA ILE A 93 34.57 0.20 0.96
C ILE A 93 34.95 0.32 2.43
N ASP A 94 35.67 1.39 2.76
CA ASP A 94 35.80 1.89 4.13
C ASP A 94 34.54 2.73 4.37
N ILE A 95 33.68 2.38 5.32
CA ILE A 95 32.43 3.06 5.65
C ILE A 95 32.57 3.94 6.89
N ASP A 96 33.47 3.63 7.83
CA ASP A 96 33.58 4.32 9.13
C ASP A 96 34.76 5.33 9.23
N ASN A 97 35.60 5.42 8.21
CA ASN A 97 36.86 6.20 8.16
C ASN A 97 37.91 5.76 9.19
N ASN A 98 37.86 4.51 9.66
CA ASN A 98 38.81 4.00 10.62
C ASN A 98 39.73 2.95 9.97
N PRO A 99 41.02 3.25 9.77
CA PRO A 99 41.93 2.29 9.15
C PRO A 99 42.22 1.05 10.02
N SER A 100 41.75 1.02 11.27
CA SER A 100 41.92 -0.11 12.20
C SER A 100 40.78 -1.14 12.15
N THR A 101 39.72 -0.85 11.41
CA THR A 101 38.55 -1.73 11.24
C THR A 101 38.63 -2.50 9.92
N GLY A 102 37.90 -3.61 9.87
CA GLY A 102 37.81 -4.53 8.76
C GLY A 102 39.14 -5.13 8.31
N VAL A 103 39.27 -5.39 7.00
CA VAL A 103 40.47 -6.01 6.39
C VAL A 103 41.23 -4.97 5.60
N ASN A 104 42.37 -4.51 6.15
CA ASN A 104 43.20 -3.44 5.61
C ASN A 104 42.49 -2.06 5.58
N GLY A 105 41.71 -1.74 6.62
CA GLY A 105 40.95 -0.48 6.71
C GLY A 105 39.79 -0.43 5.73
N LYS A 106 39.20 -1.61 5.43
CA LYS A 106 38.07 -1.78 4.51
C LYS A 106 37.05 -2.65 5.20
N ASP A 107 35.81 -2.23 5.10
CA ASP A 107 34.76 -2.62 6.04
C ASP A 107 33.75 -3.56 5.41
N VAL A 108 33.39 -3.27 4.16
CA VAL A 108 32.45 -4.07 3.39
C VAL A 108 33.02 -4.37 2.01
N ARG A 109 32.74 -5.58 1.53
CA ARG A 109 32.99 -5.96 0.13
C ARG A 109 31.66 -6.07 -0.58
N VAL A 110 31.58 -5.46 -1.76
CA VAL A 110 30.36 -5.46 -2.57
C VAL A 110 30.63 -6.22 -3.86
N SER A 111 29.72 -7.07 -4.27
CA SER A 111 29.70 -7.69 -5.58
C SER A 111 28.39 -7.32 -6.25
N ILE A 112 28.46 -6.82 -7.48
CA ILE A 112 27.27 -6.46 -8.23
C ILE A 112 27.28 -7.10 -9.61
N ILE A 113 26.15 -7.68 -9.98
CA ILE A 113 25.91 -8.24 -11.31
C ILE A 113 24.62 -7.62 -11.84
N LEU A 114 24.71 -6.94 -12.98
CA LEU A 114 23.56 -6.48 -13.75
C LEU A 114 23.39 -7.45 -14.94
N LEU A 115 22.23 -8.08 -15.05
CA LEU A 115 21.91 -9.03 -16.11
C LEU A 115 20.68 -8.53 -16.89
N PRO A 116 20.87 -7.94 -18.08
CA PRO A 116 19.76 -7.77 -19.00
C PRO A 116 19.39 -9.12 -19.61
N LEU A 117 18.11 -9.47 -19.59
CA LEU A 117 17.60 -10.66 -20.25
C LEU A 117 16.42 -10.29 -21.14
N ILE A 118 16.42 -10.81 -22.36
CA ILE A 118 15.28 -10.70 -23.26
C ILE A 118 14.68 -12.08 -23.38
N GLN A 119 13.43 -12.19 -22.98
CA GLN A 119 12.71 -13.45 -22.96
C GLN A 119 11.37 -13.31 -23.65
N GLN A 120 10.93 -14.40 -24.27
CA GLN A 120 9.61 -14.48 -24.88
C GLN A 120 8.64 -15.06 -23.83
N ILE A 121 7.54 -14.36 -23.63
CA ILE A 121 6.40 -14.77 -22.80
C ILE A 121 5.13 -14.76 -23.67
N ASP A 122 3.98 -15.13 -23.10
CA ASP A 122 2.72 -15.28 -23.84
C ASP A 122 2.29 -13.99 -24.56
N ILE A 123 2.55 -12.82 -23.97
CA ILE A 123 2.25 -11.52 -24.57
C ILE A 123 3.31 -11.04 -25.58
N GLY A 124 4.40 -11.81 -25.77
CA GLY A 124 5.51 -11.52 -26.69
C GLY A 124 6.85 -11.32 -25.98
N TRP A 125 7.73 -10.50 -26.55
CA TRP A 125 9.08 -10.29 -26.02
C TRP A 125 9.09 -9.26 -24.90
N ILE A 126 9.66 -9.60 -23.75
CA ILE A 126 9.94 -8.67 -22.66
C ILE A 126 11.44 -8.54 -22.43
N LEU A 127 11.84 -7.36 -21.97
CA LEU A 127 13.16 -7.11 -21.42
C LEU A 127 13.04 -7.10 -19.91
N THR A 128 13.95 -7.79 -19.22
CA THR A 128 14.09 -7.78 -17.77
C THR A 128 15.49 -7.31 -17.39
N PHE A 129 15.59 -6.64 -16.26
CA PHE A 129 16.87 -6.24 -15.66
C PHE A 129 16.98 -6.86 -14.29
N SER A 130 17.86 -7.84 -14.12
CA SER A 130 18.17 -8.42 -12.81
C SER A 130 19.43 -7.78 -12.26
N ILE A 131 19.33 -7.21 -11.07
CA ILE A 131 20.41 -6.60 -10.31
C ILE A 131 20.63 -7.49 -9.10
N ALA A 132 21.77 -8.19 -9.06
CA ALA A 132 22.19 -8.96 -7.91
C ALA A 132 23.26 -8.15 -7.15
N LEU A 133 22.89 -7.65 -5.97
CA LEU A 133 23.76 -6.98 -5.02
C LEU A 133 24.12 -7.95 -3.91
N LYS A 134 25.41 -8.25 -3.75
CA LYS A 134 25.94 -9.03 -2.62
C LYS A 134 26.85 -8.15 -1.78
N VAL A 135 26.59 -8.07 -0.49
CA VAL A 135 27.39 -7.31 0.48
C VAL A 135 27.91 -8.26 1.54
N ILE A 136 29.20 -8.17 1.84
CA ILE A 136 29.88 -8.98 2.86
C ILE A 136 30.52 -8.04 3.86
N ARG A 137 30.16 -8.15 5.13
CA ARG A 137 30.84 -7.48 6.25
C ARG A 137 32.21 -8.13 6.47
N MET A 138 33.26 -7.32 6.56
CA MET A 138 34.65 -7.81 6.61
C MET A 138 35.26 -7.83 8.01
N GLY A 139 34.56 -7.34 9.04
CA GLY A 139 35.02 -7.40 10.44
C GLY A 139 33.87 -7.29 11.45
N GLU A 140 34.15 -7.67 12.70
CA GLU A 140 33.18 -7.77 13.80
C GLU A 140 32.88 -6.43 14.47
N GLU A 141 33.80 -5.48 14.36
CA GLU A 141 33.68 -4.12 14.89
C GLU A 141 32.56 -3.30 14.23
N LEU A 142 32.09 -3.74 13.06
CA LEU A 142 30.95 -3.16 12.34
C LEU A 142 29.72 -4.07 12.39
N LYS A 143 29.66 -4.98 13.36
CA LYS A 143 28.52 -5.86 13.53
C LYS A 143 27.24 -5.10 13.90
N TYR A 144 27.37 -3.95 14.56
CA TYR A 144 26.24 -3.12 14.98
C TYR A 144 26.47 -1.66 14.62
N GLY A 145 25.43 -0.99 14.13
CA GLY A 145 25.46 0.42 13.76
C GLY A 145 24.35 0.78 12.79
N ASP A 146 24.06 2.08 12.68
CA ASP A 146 23.07 2.59 11.74
C ASP A 146 23.65 2.54 10.33
N PHE A 147 23.28 1.51 9.56
CA PHE A 147 23.92 1.19 8.28
C PHE A 147 22.94 1.14 7.12
N GLU A 148 23.24 1.90 6.07
CA GLU A 148 22.52 1.88 4.80
C GLU A 148 23.52 1.65 3.67
N ILE A 149 23.19 0.75 2.74
CA ILE A 149 23.96 0.55 1.52
C ILE A 149 23.02 0.32 0.35
N TYR A 150 23.25 1.02 -0.76
CA TYR A 150 22.49 0.80 -1.97
C TYR A 150 23.31 1.05 -3.24
N PHE A 151 23.00 0.28 -4.25
CA PHE A 151 23.40 0.51 -5.62
C PHE A 151 22.45 1.52 -6.26
N LYS A 152 23.01 2.60 -6.81
CA LYS A 152 22.26 3.59 -7.59
C LYS A 152 22.76 3.65 -9.02
N GLY A 153 21.85 3.89 -9.95
CA GLY A 153 22.25 4.48 -11.21
C GLY A 153 21.15 4.70 -12.23
N ASN A 154 21.58 4.93 -13.47
CA ASN A 154 20.73 5.41 -14.55
C ASN A 154 21.01 4.64 -15.85
N ILE A 155 19.95 4.15 -16.50
CA ILE A 155 19.98 3.57 -17.83
C ILE A 155 19.04 4.38 -18.73
N PHE A 156 19.52 4.79 -19.90
CA PHE A 156 18.69 5.51 -20.87
C PHE A 156 18.17 4.57 -21.96
N TYR A 157 16.84 4.43 -22.07
CA TYR A 157 16.18 3.75 -23.19
C TYR A 157 14.82 4.38 -23.48
N SER A 158 14.72 5.18 -24.55
CA SER A 158 13.57 6.04 -24.88
C SER A 158 13.27 7.12 -23.83
N VAL A 159 13.26 6.75 -22.54
CA VAL A 159 13.24 7.60 -21.35
C VAL A 159 14.40 7.22 -20.42
N SER A 160 14.69 8.10 -19.46
CA SER A 160 15.67 7.85 -18.41
C SER A 160 15.07 6.93 -17.35
N HIS A 161 15.71 5.81 -17.07
CA HIS A 161 15.34 4.90 -15.98
C HIS A 161 16.39 5.01 -14.87
N THR A 162 15.98 5.45 -13.69
CA THR A 162 16.83 5.52 -12.51
C THR A 162 16.41 4.47 -11.51
N PHE A 163 17.37 3.90 -10.79
CA PHE A 163 17.09 2.96 -9.72
C PHE A 163 18.01 3.16 -8.53
N LYS A 164 17.50 2.83 -7.35
CA LYS A 164 18.27 2.62 -6.12
C LYS A 164 17.82 1.31 -5.50
N ILE A 165 18.74 0.40 -5.24
CA ILE A 165 18.45 -0.94 -4.72
C ILE A 165 19.45 -1.23 -3.62
N GLY A 166 18.98 -1.60 -2.45
CA GLY A 166 19.84 -1.91 -1.33
C GLY A 166 19.05 -2.16 -0.06
N TYR A 167 19.73 -2.02 1.08
CA TYR A 167 19.13 -2.27 2.36
C TYR A 167 19.63 -1.31 3.44
N TYR A 168 18.88 -1.33 4.54
CA TYR A 168 19.13 -0.61 5.76
C TYR A 168 19.06 -1.56 6.95
N SER A 169 20.04 -1.45 7.85
CA SER A 169 20.13 -2.15 9.13
C SER A 169 20.11 -1.11 10.26
N PRO A 170 19.13 -1.17 11.17
CA PRO A 170 19.06 -0.26 12.31
C PRO A 170 20.23 -0.40 13.30
N GLN A 171 20.48 0.64 14.09
CA GLN A 171 21.59 0.72 15.05
C GLN A 171 21.69 -0.48 16.03
N ASN A 172 20.55 -1.03 16.44
CA ASN A 172 20.48 -2.10 17.44
C ASN A 172 20.39 -3.51 16.83
N GLU A 173 20.37 -3.62 15.50
CA GLU A 173 20.28 -4.88 14.76
C GLU A 173 21.67 -5.27 14.24
N GLU A 174 21.92 -6.57 14.10
CA GLU A 174 23.15 -7.04 13.46
C GLU A 174 23.16 -6.64 11.98
N ILE A 175 24.23 -6.00 11.53
CA ILE A 175 24.51 -5.84 10.11
C ILE A 175 24.85 -7.24 9.56
N PRO A 176 24.10 -7.75 8.56
CA PRO A 176 24.30 -9.11 8.05
C PRO A 176 25.76 -9.36 7.70
N ARG A 177 26.30 -10.49 8.17
CA ARG A 177 27.64 -10.95 7.76
C ARG A 177 27.73 -11.05 6.25
N GLU A 178 26.69 -11.61 5.64
CA GLU A 178 26.50 -11.63 4.20
C GLU A 178 25.03 -11.35 3.89
N ILE A 179 24.77 -10.59 2.84
CA ILE A 179 23.43 -10.46 2.28
C ILE A 179 23.52 -10.47 0.77
N ARG A 180 22.62 -11.21 0.16
CA ARG A 180 22.41 -11.21 -1.28
C ARG A 180 20.99 -10.76 -1.57
N GLU A 181 20.90 -9.62 -2.23
CA GLU A 181 19.67 -9.06 -2.72
C GLU A 181 19.64 -9.18 -4.24
N VAL A 182 18.59 -9.79 -4.79
CA VAL A 182 18.37 -9.85 -6.23
C VAL A 182 17.06 -9.16 -6.55
N VAL A 183 17.16 -7.99 -7.19
CA VAL A 183 16.00 -7.26 -7.70
C VAL A 183 15.90 -7.49 -9.20
N THR A 184 14.78 -8.03 -9.66
CA THR A 184 14.46 -8.10 -11.08
C THR A 184 13.35 -7.11 -11.40
N ILE A 185 13.62 -6.22 -12.36
CA ILE A 185 12.68 -5.23 -12.87
C ILE A 185 12.22 -5.68 -14.25
N VAL A 186 10.91 -5.77 -14.46
CA VAL A 186 10.28 -6.01 -15.76
C VAL A 186 9.59 -4.73 -16.18
N PRO A 187 10.29 -3.81 -16.87
CA PRO A 187 9.75 -2.48 -17.19
C PRO A 187 8.68 -2.46 -18.29
N TYR A 188 8.41 -3.60 -18.95
CA TYR A 188 7.46 -3.70 -20.06
C TYR A 188 7.62 -2.64 -21.16
N ILE A 189 8.86 -2.24 -21.51
CA ILE A 189 9.16 -1.18 -22.50
C ILE A 189 8.52 -1.31 -23.90
N PHE A 190 7.94 -2.46 -24.22
CA PHE A 190 7.24 -2.73 -25.50
C PHE A 190 5.71 -2.72 -25.38
N TYR A 191 5.18 -2.51 -24.17
CA TYR A 191 3.76 -2.61 -23.83
C TYR A 191 3.35 -1.42 -22.96
N GLU A 192 2.09 -1.03 -23.04
CA GLU A 192 1.50 -0.06 -22.10
C GLU A 192 1.13 -0.78 -20.80
N LYS A 193 2.14 -1.21 -20.04
CA LYS A 193 1.99 -1.91 -18.76
C LYS A 193 2.98 -1.35 -17.74
N ASN A 194 2.54 -1.25 -16.48
CA ASN A 194 3.37 -0.83 -15.36
C ASN A 194 4.49 -1.85 -15.06
N PRO A 195 5.63 -1.40 -14.52
CA PRO A 195 6.76 -2.27 -14.23
C PRO A 195 6.42 -3.31 -13.14
N GLU A 196 6.93 -4.53 -13.27
CA GLU A 196 6.91 -5.53 -12.18
C GLU A 196 8.26 -5.60 -11.47
N PHE A 197 8.22 -5.89 -10.17
CA PHE A 197 9.38 -6.00 -9.31
C PHE A 197 9.40 -7.37 -8.64
N TYR A 198 10.55 -8.04 -8.69
CA TYR A 198 10.80 -9.29 -8.00
C TYR A 198 11.99 -9.07 -7.08
N ILE A 199 11.80 -9.26 -5.78
CA ILE A 199 12.79 -9.00 -4.75
C ILE A 199 13.10 -10.35 -4.10
N ASN A 200 14.33 -10.81 -4.23
CA ASN A 200 14.84 -11.96 -3.49
C ASN A 200 15.87 -11.46 -2.49
N LEU A 201 15.68 -11.83 -1.23
CA LEU A 201 16.52 -11.44 -0.11
C LEU A 201 17.07 -12.71 0.55
N GLU A 202 18.39 -12.82 0.61
CA GLU A 202 19.10 -13.94 1.26
C GLU A 202 20.10 -13.37 2.28
N PRO A 203 19.66 -13.01 3.51
CA PRO A 203 20.54 -12.50 4.55
C PRO A 203 21.13 -13.63 5.40
N VAL A 204 22.35 -13.43 5.88
CA VAL A 204 23.08 -14.35 6.77
C VAL A 204 23.63 -13.55 7.94
N PHE A 205 23.09 -13.82 9.12
CA PHE A 205 23.50 -13.24 10.40
C PHE A 205 24.32 -14.25 11.21
N ASP A 206 25.10 -13.76 12.17
CA ASP A 206 25.83 -14.60 13.11
C ASP A 206 24.94 -15.03 14.28
N ASP A 207 24.08 -14.14 14.80
CA ASP A 207 23.25 -14.36 16.00
C ASP A 207 21.75 -14.56 15.70
N GLY A 208 21.43 -15.36 14.68
CA GLY A 208 20.05 -15.62 14.25
C GLY A 208 19.41 -14.45 13.50
N ASN A 209 18.16 -14.62 13.06
CA ASN A 209 17.50 -13.65 12.19
C ASN A 209 17.27 -12.31 12.90
N GLN A 210 17.64 -11.21 12.24
CA GLN A 210 17.51 -9.82 12.73
C GLN A 210 16.60 -8.99 11.82
N ASN A 211 16.19 -7.81 12.27
CA ASN A 211 15.35 -6.93 11.46
C ASN A 211 16.15 -6.21 10.37
N LEU A 212 15.56 -6.04 9.19
CA LEU A 212 16.21 -5.38 8.06
C LEU A 212 15.17 -4.71 7.16
N SER A 213 15.53 -3.60 6.55
CA SER A 213 14.69 -2.91 5.56
C SER A 213 15.33 -2.99 4.19
N VAL A 214 14.60 -3.48 3.19
CA VAL A 214 14.99 -3.39 1.78
C VAL A 214 14.46 -2.08 1.20
N ILE A 215 15.30 -1.40 0.43
CA ILE A 215 15.02 -0.13 -0.22
C ILE A 215 15.08 -0.34 -1.74
N MET A 216 13.96 -0.15 -2.41
CA MET A 216 13.90 -0.09 -3.87
C MET A 216 13.26 1.22 -4.32
N GLU A 217 14.00 2.02 -5.06
CA GLU A 217 13.46 3.11 -5.85
C GLU A 217 13.65 2.78 -7.33
N TYR A 218 12.60 2.97 -8.11
CA TYR A 218 12.64 2.90 -9.56
C TYR A 218 11.85 4.07 -10.13
N SER A 219 12.50 4.86 -10.98
CA SER A 219 11.89 6.04 -11.59
C SER A 219 12.10 6.05 -13.10
N ASN A 220 11.04 6.34 -13.83
CA ASN A 220 11.01 6.56 -15.27
C ASN A 220 10.18 7.82 -15.61
N THR A 221 9.04 7.66 -16.29
CA THR A 221 7.97 8.66 -16.36
C THR A 221 7.20 8.80 -15.03
N GLN A 222 7.26 7.80 -14.16
CA GLN A 222 6.66 7.77 -12.82
C GLN A 222 7.74 7.43 -11.79
N ASN A 223 7.51 7.77 -10.53
CA ASN A 223 8.43 7.48 -9.44
C ASN A 223 7.82 6.42 -8.55
N HIS A 224 8.41 5.23 -8.55
CA HIS A 224 8.02 4.14 -7.68
C HIS A 224 9.05 4.01 -6.57
N LYS A 225 8.63 4.09 -5.32
CA LYS A 225 9.47 3.79 -4.17
C LYS A 225 8.79 2.73 -3.33
N VAL A 226 9.50 1.65 -3.11
CA VAL A 226 9.11 0.52 -2.28
C VAL A 226 10.13 0.41 -1.15
N MET A 227 9.64 0.40 0.08
CA MET A 227 10.44 0.01 1.24
C MET A 227 9.78 -1.19 1.89
N ILE A 228 10.55 -2.23 2.17
CA ILE A 228 10.05 -3.46 2.78
C ILE A 228 10.83 -3.70 4.07
N ASP A 229 10.15 -3.56 5.20
CA ASP A 229 10.73 -3.88 6.51
C ASP A 229 10.38 -5.32 6.86
N TYR A 230 11.39 -6.11 7.23
CA TYR A 230 11.24 -7.51 7.63
C TYR A 230 11.49 -7.68 9.13
N PHE A 231 10.57 -8.36 9.80
CA PHE A 231 10.63 -8.65 11.24
C PHE A 231 10.36 -10.14 11.52
N PRO A 232 11.40 -10.98 11.71
CA PRO A 232 12.80 -10.73 11.37
C PRO A 232 13.07 -10.99 9.88
N ALA A 233 14.20 -10.56 9.34
CA ALA A 233 14.65 -10.85 7.98
C ALA A 233 15.19 -12.28 7.84
N ALA A 234 14.81 -12.95 6.75
CA ALA A 234 15.23 -14.30 6.40
C ALA A 234 15.14 -14.47 4.88
N ASN A 235 15.49 -15.66 4.39
CA ASN A 235 15.42 -15.99 2.98
C ASN A 235 13.99 -15.79 2.48
N SER A 236 13.78 -14.79 1.63
CA SER A 236 12.44 -14.41 1.19
C SER A 236 12.42 -13.95 -0.26
N MET A 237 11.39 -14.38 -0.98
CA MET A 237 11.08 -13.86 -2.30
C MET A 237 9.75 -13.12 -2.23
N ILE A 238 9.71 -11.87 -2.67
CA ILE A 238 8.50 -11.06 -2.79
C ILE A 238 8.38 -10.60 -4.23
N LYS A 239 7.26 -10.96 -4.87
CA LYS A 239 6.85 -10.35 -6.13
C LYS A 239 5.90 -9.19 -5.83
N ILE A 240 6.13 -8.03 -6.45
CA ILE A 240 5.24 -6.87 -6.40
C ILE A 240 4.91 -6.46 -7.83
N SER A 241 3.63 -6.53 -8.17
CA SER A 241 3.12 -6.18 -9.51
C SER A 241 2.13 -5.03 -9.39
N PRO A 242 2.60 -3.76 -9.35
CA PRO A 242 1.72 -2.62 -9.32
C PRO A 242 0.99 -2.49 -10.66
N ASP A 243 -0.31 -2.26 -10.62
CA ASP A 243 -1.06 -1.77 -11.77
C ASP A 243 -1.74 -0.45 -11.43
N ILE A 244 -1.16 0.62 -11.96
CA ILE A 244 -1.62 2.01 -11.86
C ILE A 244 -2.37 2.33 -13.14
N SER A 245 -3.64 1.96 -13.20
CA SER A 245 -4.54 2.30 -14.30
C SER A 245 -5.75 3.03 -13.73
N LEU A 246 -6.22 4.11 -14.38
CA LEU A 246 -7.49 4.77 -14.03
C LEU A 246 -7.67 5.07 -12.51
N LYS A 247 -6.64 5.59 -11.82
CA LYS A 247 -6.61 5.81 -10.35
C LYS A 247 -6.79 4.54 -9.49
N LYS A 248 -6.51 3.37 -10.04
CA LYS A 248 -6.47 2.10 -9.32
C LYS A 248 -5.03 1.73 -8.99
N LEU A 249 -4.79 1.10 -7.86
CA LEU A 249 -3.53 0.44 -7.55
C LEU A 249 -3.83 -1.02 -7.23
N ASN A 250 -3.41 -1.93 -8.11
CA ASN A 250 -3.41 -3.35 -7.78
C ASN A 250 -2.03 -3.78 -7.32
N ILE A 251 -1.91 -4.46 -6.18
CA ILE A 251 -0.65 -5.04 -5.68
C ILE A 251 -0.87 -6.54 -5.54
N SER A 252 -0.14 -7.34 -6.30
CA SER A 252 -0.01 -8.77 -6.03
C SER A 252 1.27 -9.01 -5.23
N ILE A 253 1.14 -9.74 -4.12
CA ILE A 253 2.24 -10.20 -3.29
C ILE A 253 2.23 -11.72 -3.28
N GLU A 254 3.35 -12.30 -3.68
CA GLU A 254 3.65 -13.72 -3.52
C GLU A 254 4.92 -13.86 -2.70
N ARG A 255 4.84 -14.56 -1.57
CA ARG A 255 5.90 -14.68 -0.59
C ARG A 255 6.25 -16.13 -0.30
N PHE A 256 7.55 -16.42 -0.24
CA PHE A 256 8.12 -17.70 0.20
C PHE A 256 9.21 -17.42 1.24
N ALA A 257 9.16 -18.04 2.42
CA ALA A 257 10.28 -18.00 3.37
C ALA A 257 10.36 -19.26 4.23
N ASP A 258 11.45 -19.38 4.99
CA ASP A 258 11.72 -20.49 5.91
C ASP A 258 11.17 -20.27 7.33
N VAL A 259 10.77 -19.04 7.69
CA VAL A 259 10.20 -18.69 9.00
C VAL A 259 8.95 -17.79 8.87
N GLU A 260 8.11 -17.76 9.90
CA GLU A 260 7.06 -16.75 10.05
C GLU A 260 7.68 -15.36 10.23
N GLN A 261 7.07 -14.34 9.63
CA GLN A 261 7.58 -12.97 9.63
C GLN A 261 6.42 -11.97 9.65
N THR A 262 6.66 -10.81 10.21
CA THR A 262 5.89 -9.59 9.92
C THR A 262 6.62 -8.80 8.84
N ILE A 263 5.91 -8.38 7.80
CA ILE A 263 6.44 -7.54 6.72
C ILE A 263 5.65 -6.24 6.66
N LYS A 264 6.36 -5.11 6.62
CA LYS A 264 5.77 -3.79 6.36
C LYS A 264 6.24 -3.30 5.00
N ILE A 265 5.30 -3.14 4.08
CA ILE A 265 5.55 -2.61 2.73
C ILE A 265 5.03 -1.19 2.68
N ARG A 266 5.93 -0.25 2.40
CA ARG A 266 5.59 1.15 2.14
C ARG A 266 5.79 1.42 0.67
N TYR A 267 4.69 1.73 -0.02
CA TYR A 267 4.69 2.10 -1.43
C TYR A 267 4.40 3.60 -1.56
N GLU A 268 5.32 4.33 -2.18
CA GLU A 268 5.20 5.76 -2.45
C GLU A 268 5.26 6.03 -3.96
N ASP A 269 4.21 6.66 -4.50
CA ASP A 269 4.12 7.30 -5.83
C ASP A 269 3.22 8.55 -5.70
N ASN A 270 2.38 8.89 -6.69
CA ASN A 270 1.31 9.90 -6.59
C ASN A 270 0.30 9.63 -5.47
N PHE A 271 0.19 8.38 -5.03
CA PHE A 271 -0.55 7.95 -3.85
C PHE A 271 0.42 7.24 -2.91
N GLY A 272 0.27 7.43 -1.60
CA GLY A 272 1.07 6.71 -0.61
C GLY A 272 0.22 5.64 0.05
N ILE A 273 0.69 4.41 0.07
CA ILE A 273 0.01 3.31 0.77
C ILE A 273 1.03 2.62 1.67
N ASN A 274 0.71 2.53 2.96
CA ASN A 274 1.41 1.64 3.88
C ASN A 274 0.59 0.37 4.00
N ILE A 275 1.24 -0.78 3.82
CA ILE A 275 0.67 -2.10 4.02
C ILE A 275 1.52 -2.77 5.09
N THR A 276 0.91 -3.19 6.18
CA THR A 276 1.54 -4.05 7.17
C THR A 276 0.84 -5.40 7.12
N VAL A 277 1.61 -6.47 6.95
CA VAL A 277 1.12 -7.84 7.04
C VAL A 277 1.85 -8.54 8.18
N GLU A 278 1.11 -8.94 9.18
CA GLU A 278 1.62 -9.60 10.39
C GLU A 278 1.34 -11.09 10.33
N ASP A 279 2.20 -11.89 10.97
CA ASP A 279 2.09 -13.35 11.06
C ASP A 279 2.03 -14.05 9.69
N ILE A 280 2.86 -13.61 8.74
CA ILE A 280 2.85 -14.13 7.37
C ILE A 280 3.35 -15.59 7.35
N PRO A 281 2.53 -16.53 6.87
CA PRO A 281 2.93 -17.94 6.79
C PRO A 281 3.98 -18.17 5.70
N VAL A 282 4.66 -19.32 5.78
CA VAL A 282 5.76 -19.75 4.87
C VAL A 282 5.44 -19.53 3.39
N ARG A 283 4.18 -19.68 2.99
CA ARG A 283 3.69 -19.34 1.65
C ARG A 283 2.41 -18.53 1.75
N MET A 284 2.38 -17.42 1.04
CA MET A 284 1.19 -16.58 0.94
C MET A 284 1.16 -15.93 -0.43
N ALA A 285 0.00 -15.95 -1.08
CA ALA A 285 -0.24 -15.18 -2.29
C ALA A 285 -1.58 -14.47 -2.20
N PHE A 286 -1.57 -13.17 -2.43
CA PHE A 286 -2.77 -12.34 -2.45
C PHE A 286 -2.64 -11.16 -3.41
N THR A 287 -3.78 -10.58 -3.74
CA THR A 287 -3.90 -9.34 -4.50
C THR A 287 -4.73 -8.35 -3.72
N LEU A 288 -4.28 -7.09 -3.70
CA LEU A 288 -5.03 -5.95 -3.23
C LEU A 288 -5.37 -5.08 -4.43
N GLY A 289 -6.60 -4.62 -4.53
CA GLY A 289 -7.04 -3.62 -5.49
C GLY A 289 -7.58 -2.41 -4.74
N PHE A 290 -7.04 -1.23 -5.03
CA PHE A 290 -7.48 0.02 -4.43
C PHE A 290 -7.95 0.99 -5.50
N SER A 291 -8.97 1.79 -5.19
CA SER A 291 -9.35 2.98 -5.93
C SER A 291 -9.97 3.99 -4.96
N GLU A 292 -10.30 5.20 -5.42
CA GLU A 292 -10.80 6.32 -4.60
C GLU A 292 -11.83 5.91 -3.53
N ASN A 293 -12.79 5.03 -3.85
CA ASN A 293 -13.79 4.51 -2.92
C ASN A 293 -13.86 2.98 -2.93
N TYR A 294 -12.84 2.26 -3.40
CA TYR A 294 -12.93 0.81 -3.57
C TYR A 294 -11.72 0.11 -2.99
N PHE A 295 -11.98 -1.00 -2.32
CA PHE A 295 -10.98 -1.93 -1.84
C PHE A 295 -11.40 -3.35 -2.24
N GLU A 296 -10.45 -4.13 -2.70
CA GLU A 296 -10.63 -5.56 -2.94
C GLU A 296 -9.40 -6.32 -2.50
N TYR A 297 -9.62 -7.40 -1.78
CA TYR A 297 -8.61 -8.36 -1.36
C TYR A 297 -8.99 -9.73 -1.88
N ILE A 298 -8.10 -10.38 -2.62
CA ILE A 298 -8.27 -11.76 -3.08
C ILE A 298 -7.03 -12.54 -2.67
N ALA A 299 -7.24 -13.71 -2.07
CA ALA A 299 -6.17 -14.56 -1.57
C ALA A 299 -6.24 -15.95 -2.20
N SER A 300 -5.10 -16.61 -2.27
CA SER A 300 -5.02 -18.01 -2.71
C SER A 300 -5.66 -18.98 -1.73
N ASP A 301 -5.67 -18.64 -0.44
CA ASP A 301 -6.33 -19.38 0.62
C ASP A 301 -6.64 -18.44 1.80
N GLU A 302 -7.19 -18.99 2.88
CA GLU A 302 -7.32 -18.28 4.15
C GLU A 302 -6.00 -18.29 4.92
N PHE A 303 -5.69 -17.20 5.60
CA PHE A 303 -4.45 -17.06 6.35
C PHE A 303 -4.71 -16.56 7.76
N ASN A 304 -4.12 -17.22 8.75
CA ASN A 304 -4.03 -16.68 10.11
C ASN A 304 -2.96 -15.58 10.17
N ALA A 305 -3.25 -14.48 9.49
CA ALA A 305 -2.40 -13.30 9.35
C ALA A 305 -3.28 -12.05 9.52
N THR A 306 -2.66 -10.91 9.80
CA THR A 306 -3.35 -9.63 9.91
C THR A 306 -2.85 -8.68 8.85
N LEU A 307 -3.76 -8.02 8.14
CA LEU A 307 -3.46 -7.01 7.12
C LEU A 307 -3.94 -5.65 7.62
N VAL A 308 -3.04 -4.70 7.68
CA VAL A 308 -3.32 -3.31 8.00
C VAL A 308 -2.94 -2.45 6.80
N ILE A 309 -3.84 -1.58 6.38
CA ILE A 309 -3.64 -0.66 5.26
C ILE A 309 -3.91 0.76 5.72
N GLU A 310 -2.93 1.63 5.50
CA GLU A 310 -3.05 3.06 5.74
C GLU A 310 -2.86 3.79 4.42
N TYR A 311 -3.88 4.53 3.99
CA TYR A 311 -3.86 5.29 2.75
C TYR A 311 -3.50 6.75 3.02
N ARG A 312 -2.39 7.24 2.46
CA ARG A 312 -2.00 8.64 2.60
C ARG A 312 -2.96 9.54 1.82
N GLY A 313 -3.60 10.45 2.54
CA GLY A 313 -4.51 11.45 1.98
C GLY A 313 -6.00 11.12 2.15
N VAL A 314 -6.32 10.02 2.85
CA VAL A 314 -7.67 9.68 3.26
C VAL A 314 -7.67 9.46 4.78
N GLU A 315 -8.75 9.85 5.46
CA GLU A 315 -8.86 9.80 6.93
C GLU A 315 -9.20 8.41 7.49
N PHE A 316 -9.08 7.34 6.69
CA PHE A 316 -9.40 5.99 7.15
C PHE A 316 -8.30 4.97 6.87
N CYS A 317 -8.19 4.04 7.82
CA CYS A 317 -7.33 2.87 7.83
C CYS A 317 -8.20 1.62 7.80
N ILE A 318 -7.67 0.54 7.23
CA ILE A 318 -8.34 -0.77 7.15
C ILE A 318 -7.51 -1.77 7.95
N LYS A 319 -8.15 -2.53 8.82
CA LYS A 319 -7.57 -3.69 9.52
C LYS A 319 -8.41 -4.93 9.23
N LEU A 320 -7.74 -5.99 8.76
CA LEU A 320 -8.33 -7.27 8.46
C LEU A 320 -7.56 -8.35 9.24
N GLU A 321 -8.18 -8.87 10.29
CA GLU A 321 -7.63 -9.93 11.12
C GLU A 321 -8.17 -11.27 10.62
N TYR A 322 -7.28 -12.26 10.48
CA TYR A 322 -7.55 -13.53 9.80
C TYR A 322 -8.00 -13.29 8.34
N LEU A 323 -7.09 -13.41 7.40
CA LEU A 323 -7.33 -13.00 6.03
C LEU A 323 -8.26 -14.00 5.30
N PRO A 324 -9.39 -13.53 4.72
CA PRO A 324 -10.35 -14.37 4.01
C PRO A 324 -9.84 -14.75 2.60
N ARG A 325 -10.64 -15.45 1.80
CA ARG A 325 -10.31 -15.66 0.39
C ARG A 325 -10.65 -14.47 -0.49
N HIS A 326 -11.72 -13.77 -0.16
CA HIS A 326 -12.19 -12.62 -0.94
C HIS A 326 -12.92 -11.63 -0.04
N LEU A 327 -12.58 -10.36 -0.18
CA LEU A 327 -13.28 -9.25 0.45
C LEU A 327 -13.32 -8.08 -0.53
N ILE A 328 -14.48 -7.46 -0.67
CA ILE A 328 -14.67 -6.22 -1.43
C ILE A 328 -15.29 -5.19 -0.48
N SER A 329 -14.84 -3.95 -0.56
CA SER A 329 -15.44 -2.81 0.12
C SER A 329 -15.57 -1.63 -0.85
N ASN A 330 -16.71 -0.94 -0.81
CA ASN A 330 -16.93 0.34 -1.46
C ASN A 330 -17.35 1.37 -0.41
N PHE A 331 -16.74 2.55 -0.44
CA PHE A 331 -16.91 3.59 0.57
C PHE A 331 -17.78 4.78 0.12
N GLY A 332 -18.24 4.80 -1.14
CA GLY A 332 -19.12 5.85 -1.64
C GLY A 332 -20.54 5.72 -1.09
N GLU A 333 -21.34 4.86 -1.72
CA GLU A 333 -22.44 4.19 -1.03
C GLU A 333 -21.82 2.96 -0.38
N GLY A 334 -21.81 2.93 0.94
CA GLY A 334 -21.10 1.95 1.74
C GLY A 334 -21.54 0.54 1.37
N TYR A 335 -20.59 -0.32 1.01
CA TYR A 335 -20.85 -1.71 0.65
C TYR A 335 -19.67 -2.56 1.07
N ILE A 336 -19.90 -3.67 1.76
CA ILE A 336 -18.92 -4.69 2.05
C ILE A 336 -19.46 -6.02 1.58
N TYR A 337 -18.62 -6.77 0.88
CA TYR A 337 -18.81 -8.16 0.52
C TYR A 337 -17.66 -8.96 1.10
N VAL A 338 -17.96 -10.04 1.80
CA VAL A 338 -16.94 -10.97 2.30
C VAL A 338 -17.33 -12.39 1.95
N TYR A 339 -16.36 -13.16 1.46
CA TYR A 339 -16.48 -14.60 1.30
C TYR A 339 -15.41 -15.32 2.15
N ILE A 340 -15.86 -16.11 3.14
CA ILE A 340 -14.98 -16.84 4.05
C ILE A 340 -15.56 -18.18 4.53
N ASN A 341 -14.71 -19.17 4.73
CA ASN A 341 -15.11 -20.50 5.21
C ASN A 341 -15.05 -20.63 6.75
N GLU A 342 -14.18 -19.90 7.45
CA GLU A 342 -14.02 -19.97 8.91
C GLU A 342 -14.50 -18.72 9.68
N ARG A 343 -15.13 -18.93 10.85
CA ARG A 343 -15.65 -17.90 11.78
C ARG A 343 -14.56 -17.21 12.58
N LYS A 344 -13.64 -16.52 11.89
CA LYS A 344 -12.48 -15.90 12.54
C LYS A 344 -12.16 -14.51 12.03
N THR A 345 -12.65 -14.13 10.85
CA THR A 345 -12.31 -12.83 10.30
C THR A 345 -13.00 -11.71 11.03
N LYS A 346 -12.19 -10.69 11.33
CA LYS A 346 -12.64 -9.38 11.77
C LYS A 346 -12.17 -8.35 10.77
N PHE A 347 -13.12 -7.63 10.19
CA PHE A 347 -12.87 -6.51 9.30
C PHE A 347 -13.21 -5.22 10.03
N THR A 348 -12.27 -4.28 10.05
CA THR A 348 -12.45 -2.97 10.68
C THR A 348 -11.99 -1.87 9.76
N VAL A 349 -12.82 -0.85 9.60
CA VAL A 349 -12.49 0.42 8.94
C VAL A 349 -12.58 1.50 10.00
N CYS A 350 -11.52 2.27 10.18
CA CYS A 350 -11.41 3.20 11.30
C CYS A 350 -10.59 4.44 10.94
N ASN A 351 -10.73 5.52 11.70
CA ASN A 351 -9.91 6.72 11.51
C ASN A 351 -8.49 6.59 12.07
N ASP A 352 -8.31 5.76 13.09
CA ASP A 352 -7.03 5.45 13.74
C ASP A 352 -7.04 3.99 14.20
N ILE A 353 -5.97 3.25 13.96
CA ILE A 353 -5.89 1.81 14.25
C ILE A 353 -5.75 1.54 15.75
N ASP A 354 -5.04 2.41 16.47
CA ASP A 354 -4.67 2.20 17.87
C ASP A 354 -5.73 2.78 18.83
N SER A 355 -6.39 3.87 18.45
CA SER A 355 -7.39 4.57 19.25
C SER A 355 -8.50 5.17 18.38
N PRO A 356 -9.38 4.33 17.79
CA PRO A 356 -10.41 4.80 16.88
C PRO A 356 -11.48 5.61 17.61
N THR A 357 -11.82 6.78 17.07
CA THR A 357 -13.01 7.55 17.49
C THR A 357 -14.16 7.43 16.49
N ASN A 358 -13.87 6.88 15.31
CA ASN A 358 -14.85 6.55 14.28
C ASN A 358 -14.45 5.22 13.67
N TYR A 359 -15.30 4.22 13.75
CA TYR A 359 -15.05 2.92 13.14
C TYR A 359 -16.33 2.16 12.80
N LEU A 360 -16.18 1.28 11.81
CA LEU A 360 -17.07 0.18 11.52
C LEU A 360 -16.27 -1.10 11.73
N SER A 361 -16.76 -2.00 12.57
CA SER A 361 -16.17 -3.29 12.83
C SER A 361 -17.20 -4.39 12.62
N ILE A 362 -16.79 -5.42 11.90
CA ILE A 362 -17.59 -6.61 11.67
C ILE A 362 -16.73 -7.81 12.05
N SER A 363 -17.27 -8.67 12.91
CA SER A 363 -16.57 -9.86 13.37
C SER A 363 -17.45 -11.11 13.25
N ASN A 364 -16.82 -12.27 13.47
CA ASN A 364 -17.47 -13.58 13.38
C ASN A 364 -18.03 -13.88 11.97
N LEU A 365 -17.38 -13.34 10.94
CA LEU A 365 -17.77 -13.53 9.54
C LEU A 365 -17.67 -15.01 9.13
N THR A 366 -18.74 -15.56 8.54
CA THR A 366 -18.73 -16.84 7.79
C THR A 366 -19.61 -16.81 6.58
N GLY A 367 -19.24 -17.62 5.60
CA GLY A 367 -19.94 -17.74 4.33
C GLY A 367 -19.81 -16.45 3.52
N GLU A 368 -20.93 -16.06 2.93
CA GLU A 368 -21.12 -14.86 2.14
C GLU A 368 -22.00 -13.88 2.93
N ALA A 369 -21.53 -12.67 3.13
CA ALA A 369 -22.30 -11.60 3.77
C ALA A 369 -22.15 -10.30 2.98
N THR A 370 -23.25 -9.57 2.88
CA THR A 370 -23.32 -8.24 2.26
C THR A 370 -23.78 -7.25 3.30
N ILE A 371 -23.05 -6.15 3.43
CA ILE A 371 -23.38 -5.06 4.34
C ILE A 371 -23.40 -3.78 3.54
N GLN A 372 -24.49 -3.04 3.62
CA GLN A 372 -24.69 -1.78 2.92
C GLN A 372 -24.97 -0.68 3.93
N TRP A 373 -24.43 0.51 3.69
CA TRP A 373 -24.75 1.65 4.55
C TRP A 373 -24.73 2.96 3.79
N LYS A 374 -25.54 3.89 4.29
CA LYS A 374 -25.48 5.30 3.95
C LYS A 374 -25.64 6.10 5.23
N GLY A 375 -24.64 6.93 5.54
CA GLY A 375 -24.69 7.84 6.68
C GLY A 375 -25.06 9.25 6.22
N GLU A 376 -26.08 9.85 6.83
CA GLU A 376 -26.51 11.24 6.62
C GLU A 376 -27.69 11.55 7.58
N GLN A 377 -28.34 12.71 7.41
CA GLN A 377 -29.61 13.01 8.09
C GLN A 377 -30.70 11.98 7.76
N GLU A 378 -30.67 11.43 6.55
CA GLU A 378 -31.41 10.24 6.16
C GLU A 378 -30.40 9.16 5.80
N GLY A 379 -30.50 8.01 6.45
CA GLY A 379 -29.50 6.97 6.33
C GLY A 379 -30.07 5.59 6.59
N TYR A 380 -29.24 4.59 6.32
CA TYR A 380 -29.59 3.20 6.52
C TYR A 380 -28.36 2.34 6.76
N ILE A 381 -28.58 1.18 7.38
CA ILE A 381 -27.68 0.04 7.37
C ILE A 381 -28.51 -1.18 7.03
N ILE A 382 -28.06 -1.95 6.05
CA ILE A 382 -28.66 -3.22 5.66
C ILE A 382 -27.58 -4.30 5.77
N VAL A 383 -27.90 -5.39 6.43
CA VAL A 383 -27.04 -6.56 6.56
C VAL A 383 -27.82 -7.76 6.06
N ASP A 384 -27.29 -8.38 5.01
CA ASP A 384 -27.76 -9.66 4.49
C ASP A 384 -26.63 -10.69 4.65
N GLY A 385 -26.85 -11.75 5.42
CA GLY A 385 -25.78 -12.72 5.68
C GLY A 385 -26.13 -13.78 6.71
N PHE A 386 -25.12 -14.43 7.27
CA PHE A 386 -25.33 -15.55 8.18
C PHE A 386 -25.53 -15.12 9.64
N LYS A 387 -26.29 -15.95 10.36
CA LYS A 387 -26.49 -15.84 11.81
C LYS A 387 -25.16 -16.01 12.58
N GLY A 388 -24.90 -15.07 13.46
CA GLY A 388 -23.78 -14.99 14.40
C GLY A 388 -22.88 -13.78 14.19
N LEU A 389 -23.08 -13.00 13.12
CA LEU A 389 -22.29 -11.81 12.82
C LEU A 389 -22.40 -10.77 13.93
N GLU A 390 -21.27 -10.24 14.37
CA GLU A 390 -21.22 -9.11 15.31
C GLU A 390 -20.93 -7.84 14.50
N LEU A 391 -21.83 -6.87 14.57
CA LEU A 391 -21.71 -5.57 13.93
C LEU A 391 -21.55 -4.51 15.01
N GLU A 392 -20.51 -3.69 14.86
CA GLU A 392 -20.29 -2.51 15.68
C GLU A 392 -19.99 -1.31 14.78
N ILE A 393 -20.74 -0.23 14.94
CA ILE A 393 -20.48 1.05 14.27
C ILE A 393 -20.46 2.10 15.36
N TYR A 394 -19.35 2.83 15.42
CA TYR A 394 -19.13 3.85 16.42
C TYR A 394 -18.63 5.13 15.74
N SER A 395 -19.22 6.26 16.10
CA SER A 395 -18.76 7.58 15.67
C SER A 395 -18.97 8.58 16.78
N GLU A 396 -17.88 9.27 17.14
CA GLU A 396 -17.87 10.31 18.15
C GLU A 396 -17.30 11.60 17.56
N THR A 397 -18.10 12.67 17.65
CA THR A 397 -17.70 14.03 17.31
C THR A 397 -18.19 14.97 18.41
N SER A 398 -17.80 16.25 18.36
CA SER A 398 -18.26 17.23 19.35
C SER A 398 -19.78 17.46 19.39
N LEU A 399 -20.49 17.05 18.33
CA LEU A 399 -21.94 17.29 18.18
C LEU A 399 -22.73 15.99 17.99
N THR A 400 -22.07 14.84 17.82
CA THR A 400 -22.76 13.62 17.44
C THR A 400 -22.09 12.43 18.10
N HIS A 401 -22.90 11.64 18.79
CA HIS A 401 -22.57 10.30 19.27
C HIS A 401 -23.44 9.32 18.51
N PHE A 402 -22.81 8.34 17.87
CA PHE A 402 -23.47 7.22 17.21
C PHE A 402 -22.83 5.93 17.68
N LEU A 403 -23.64 5.03 18.22
CA LEU A 403 -23.27 3.66 18.53
C LEU A 403 -24.37 2.74 18.00
N LEU A 404 -24.00 1.80 17.16
CA LEU A 404 -24.79 0.62 16.86
C LEU A 404 -23.96 -0.60 17.23
N TYR A 405 -24.51 -1.46 18.06
CA TYR A 405 -23.95 -2.77 18.39
C TYR A 405 -25.04 -3.82 18.28
N SER A 406 -24.75 -4.93 17.60
CA SER A 406 -25.69 -6.04 17.47
C SER A 406 -24.98 -7.36 17.19
N ILE A 407 -25.43 -8.43 17.84
CA ILE A 407 -25.13 -9.81 17.45
C ILE A 407 -26.33 -10.35 16.66
N LEU A 408 -26.17 -10.44 15.34
CA LEU A 408 -27.22 -10.84 14.41
C LEU A 408 -27.48 -12.34 14.53
N LYS A 409 -28.64 -12.75 15.08
CA LYS A 409 -29.17 -14.12 14.88
C LYS A 409 -30.23 -14.17 13.78
N ALA A 410 -30.34 -13.09 13.01
CA ALA A 410 -31.14 -12.95 11.81
C ALA A 410 -30.25 -13.07 10.57
N GLU A 411 -30.81 -13.58 9.46
CA GLU A 411 -30.15 -13.55 8.15
C GLU A 411 -30.27 -12.18 7.46
N HIS A 412 -31.24 -11.38 7.90
CA HIS A 412 -31.50 -10.05 7.43
C HIS A 412 -31.63 -9.08 8.60
N PHE A 413 -31.06 -7.89 8.46
CA PHE A 413 -31.28 -6.77 9.35
C PHE A 413 -31.23 -5.47 8.56
N GLU A 414 -32.30 -4.71 8.63
CA GLU A 414 -32.38 -3.36 8.08
C GLU A 414 -32.70 -2.39 9.22
N ILE A 415 -31.94 -1.31 9.26
CA ILE A 415 -32.29 -0.12 10.02
C ILE A 415 -32.22 1.08 9.09
N ARG A 416 -33.27 1.90 9.09
CA ARG A 416 -33.30 3.19 8.39
C ARG A 416 -33.67 4.29 9.37
N TRP A 417 -33.14 5.48 9.14
CA TRP A 417 -33.46 6.65 9.95
C TRP A 417 -33.63 7.89 9.08
N ASN A 418 -34.50 8.78 9.55
CA ASN A 418 -34.51 10.18 9.17
C ASN A 418 -34.58 11.00 10.45
N ILE A 419 -33.50 11.71 10.77
CA ILE A 419 -33.33 12.44 12.04
C ILE A 419 -33.74 13.91 11.92
N SER A 420 -34.74 14.22 11.10
CA SER A 420 -35.29 15.58 10.99
C SER A 420 -36.33 15.89 12.08
N LEU A 421 -36.81 17.14 12.11
CA LEU A 421 -37.90 17.57 13.02
C LEU A 421 -39.18 16.74 12.86
N GLN A 422 -39.40 16.18 11.66
CA GLN A 422 -40.44 15.19 11.39
C GLN A 422 -39.73 13.96 10.82
N GLY A 423 -39.22 13.16 11.73
CA GLY A 423 -38.35 12.05 11.42
C GLY A 423 -39.00 10.70 11.65
N TYR A 424 -38.22 9.66 11.39
CA TYR A 424 -38.61 8.28 11.67
C TYR A 424 -37.39 7.41 11.96
N ILE A 425 -37.67 6.27 12.60
CA ILE A 425 -36.78 5.11 12.60
C ILE A 425 -37.56 3.90 12.12
N PHE A 426 -36.93 3.10 11.28
CA PHE A 426 -37.44 1.84 10.76
C PHE A 426 -36.48 0.72 11.12
N ILE A 427 -37.02 -0.42 11.55
CA ILE A 427 -36.26 -1.63 11.86
C ILE A 427 -36.98 -2.83 11.25
N ASP A 428 -36.24 -3.64 10.51
CA ASP A 428 -36.71 -4.93 10.01
C ASP A 428 -35.66 -6.01 10.23
N THR A 429 -36.14 -7.20 10.60
CA THR A 429 -35.32 -8.39 10.84
C THR A 429 -35.93 -9.62 10.16
N ASN A 430 -36.96 -9.46 9.33
CA ASN A 430 -37.82 -10.54 8.82
C ASN A 430 -38.34 -11.45 9.96
N TRP A 431 -38.71 -10.82 11.09
CA TRP A 431 -39.20 -11.49 12.29
C TRP A 431 -38.20 -12.48 12.96
N GLU A 432 -36.91 -12.32 12.68
CA GLU A 432 -35.83 -13.09 13.31
C GLU A 432 -35.15 -12.31 14.45
N TRP A 433 -34.59 -13.03 15.41
CA TRP A 433 -34.01 -12.40 16.60
C TRP A 433 -32.64 -11.77 16.32
N LEU A 434 -32.44 -10.56 16.79
CA LEU A 434 -31.14 -9.98 17.15
C LEU A 434 -30.80 -10.36 18.60
N SER A 435 -29.52 -10.29 18.96
CA SER A 435 -29.06 -10.47 20.34
C SER A 435 -28.13 -9.34 20.73
N PHE A 436 -28.28 -8.84 21.97
CA PHE A 436 -27.55 -7.68 22.48
C PHE A 436 -27.59 -6.51 21.49
N TYR A 437 -28.78 -5.99 21.24
CA TYR A 437 -28.99 -4.86 20.35
C TYR A 437 -28.87 -3.55 21.15
N SER A 438 -28.02 -2.65 20.68
CA SER A 438 -27.92 -1.28 21.18
C SER A 438 -27.80 -0.34 19.99
N LEU A 439 -28.72 0.62 19.91
CA LEU A 439 -28.61 1.79 19.04
C LEU A 439 -28.69 3.02 19.93
N ASN A 440 -27.67 3.86 19.86
CA ASN A 440 -27.64 5.16 20.49
C ASN A 440 -27.21 6.20 19.45
N ILE A 441 -28.12 7.11 19.13
CA ILE A 441 -27.86 8.28 18.32
C ILE A 441 -28.14 9.49 19.19
N THR A 442 -27.19 10.39 19.35
CA THR A 442 -27.38 11.67 20.04
C THR A 442 -26.75 12.79 19.23
N ILE A 443 -27.47 13.89 19.03
CA ILE A 443 -27.06 15.03 18.21
C ILE A 443 -27.28 16.33 18.98
N ASP A 444 -26.17 17.01 19.28
CA ASP A 444 -26.08 18.33 19.94
C ASP A 444 -26.88 18.41 21.26
N ASP A 445 -27.10 17.27 21.93
CA ASP A 445 -28.03 17.12 23.06
C ASP A 445 -29.45 17.66 22.81
N VAL A 446 -29.82 17.85 21.54
CA VAL A 446 -31.14 18.35 21.11
C VAL A 446 -32.00 17.20 20.61
N PHE A 447 -31.40 16.24 19.93
CA PHE A 447 -32.10 15.08 19.37
C PHE A 447 -31.37 13.79 19.76
N GLY A 448 -32.12 12.70 19.92
CA GLY A 448 -31.53 11.40 20.09
C GLY A 448 -32.52 10.24 19.96
N VAL A 449 -31.99 9.05 19.71
CA VAL A 449 -32.72 7.78 19.72
C VAL A 449 -31.90 6.78 20.50
N LEU A 450 -32.51 6.14 21.50
CA LEU A 450 -31.91 5.10 22.29
C LEU A 450 -32.79 3.86 22.21
N ILE A 451 -32.23 2.75 21.71
CA ILE A 451 -32.87 1.45 21.68
C ILE A 451 -31.89 0.45 22.25
N GLU A 452 -32.24 -0.20 23.36
CA GLU A 452 -31.43 -1.23 23.98
C GLU A 452 -32.29 -2.44 24.29
N SER A 453 -31.83 -3.62 23.91
CA SER A 453 -32.49 -4.87 24.25
C SER A 453 -31.56 -6.08 24.24
N ASN A 454 -31.80 -7.02 25.14
CA ASN A 454 -31.10 -8.31 25.10
C ASN A 454 -31.49 -9.13 23.86
N LEU A 455 -32.76 -9.07 23.44
CA LEU A 455 -33.27 -9.69 22.23
C LEU A 455 -34.34 -8.81 21.60
N LEU A 456 -34.20 -8.53 20.31
CA LEU A 456 -35.13 -7.73 19.51
C LEU A 456 -35.48 -8.50 18.24
N ARG A 457 -36.74 -8.52 17.83
CA ARG A 457 -37.13 -8.85 16.45
C ARG A 457 -38.19 -7.87 15.99
N ALA A 458 -38.21 -7.59 14.70
CA ALA A 458 -39.13 -6.67 14.06
C ALA A 458 -39.56 -7.17 12.67
N ASP A 459 -40.76 -6.80 12.27
CA ASP A 459 -41.31 -6.97 10.92
C ASP A 459 -41.92 -5.64 10.50
N ASP A 460 -41.28 -4.98 9.53
CA ASP A 460 -41.64 -3.65 9.02
C ASP A 460 -41.90 -2.59 10.12
N PHE A 461 -41.17 -2.64 11.23
CA PHE A 461 -41.44 -1.77 12.38
C PHE A 461 -40.99 -0.34 12.13
N ASN A 462 -41.89 0.63 12.32
CA ASN A 462 -41.63 2.04 12.08
C ASN A 462 -42.16 2.90 13.24
N VAL A 463 -41.32 3.83 13.72
CA VAL A 463 -41.73 4.89 14.64
C VAL A 463 -41.40 6.24 14.02
N ALA A 464 -42.43 7.02 13.70
CA ALA A 464 -42.32 8.39 13.22
C ALA A 464 -42.70 9.39 14.32
N TRP A 465 -42.10 10.59 14.30
CA TRP A 465 -42.36 11.61 15.33
C TRP A 465 -42.65 13.00 14.77
N GLN A 466 -43.32 13.80 15.60
CA GLN A 466 -43.44 15.26 15.45
C GLN A 466 -42.92 15.93 16.74
N THR A 467 -42.32 17.12 16.64
CA THR A 467 -41.71 17.79 17.81
C THR A 467 -42.65 18.66 18.63
N ILE A 468 -43.70 19.24 18.04
CA ILE A 468 -44.57 20.21 18.72
C ILE A 468 -46.05 20.00 18.32
N PRO A 469 -46.88 19.35 19.16
CA PRO A 469 -46.49 18.59 20.36
C PRO A 469 -45.74 17.29 20.01
N PRO A 470 -44.94 16.73 20.95
CA PRO A 470 -44.37 15.37 20.81
C PRO A 470 -45.47 14.34 20.57
N ILE A 471 -45.48 13.73 19.39
CA ILE A 471 -46.41 12.67 19.01
C ILE A 471 -45.61 11.57 18.32
N PHE A 472 -45.86 10.32 18.69
CA PHE A 472 -45.27 9.14 18.05
C PHE A 472 -46.36 8.39 17.27
N GLN A 473 -46.05 8.05 16.02
CA GLN A 473 -46.86 7.19 15.17
C GLN A 473 -46.10 5.88 14.99
N ILE A 474 -46.73 4.77 15.38
CA ILE A 474 -46.12 3.44 15.40
C ILE A 474 -46.88 2.56 14.42
N ASP A 475 -46.15 1.93 13.51
CA ASP A 475 -46.64 0.94 12.55
C ASP A 475 -45.72 -0.29 12.54
N GLY A 476 -46.22 -1.45 12.08
CA GLY A 476 -45.47 -2.72 12.04
C GLY A 476 -45.47 -3.48 13.38
N GLU A 477 -44.64 -4.53 13.47
CA GLU A 477 -44.53 -5.39 14.65
C GLU A 477 -43.11 -5.37 15.23
N ILE A 478 -42.98 -5.27 16.56
CA ILE A 478 -41.71 -5.40 17.28
C ILE A 478 -41.91 -6.21 18.55
N ASP A 479 -40.97 -7.10 18.85
CA ASP A 479 -40.92 -7.90 20.06
C ASP A 479 -39.58 -7.73 20.75
N PHE A 480 -39.62 -7.61 22.07
CA PHE A 480 -38.45 -7.48 22.93
C PHE A 480 -38.44 -8.56 24.02
N ILE A 481 -37.26 -9.02 24.42
CA ILE A 481 -37.08 -9.87 25.61
C ILE A 481 -35.87 -9.38 26.41
N GLY A 482 -36.05 -9.21 27.73
CA GLY A 482 -34.99 -8.84 28.67
C GLY A 482 -35.15 -7.41 29.20
N ASP A 483 -34.02 -6.75 29.47
CA ASP A 483 -33.99 -5.32 29.78
C ASP A 483 -34.20 -4.54 28.48
N ILE A 484 -35.12 -3.57 28.49
CA ILE A 484 -35.60 -2.88 27.30
C ILE A 484 -35.61 -1.39 27.56
N THR A 485 -35.02 -0.64 26.65
CA THR A 485 -35.14 0.82 26.56
C THR A 485 -35.49 1.15 25.13
N PHE A 486 -36.57 1.91 24.89
CA PHE A 486 -36.76 2.60 23.61
C PHE A 486 -37.26 4.01 23.89
N SER A 487 -36.38 4.99 23.73
CA SER A 487 -36.68 6.39 23.99
C SER A 487 -36.20 7.28 22.83
N ILE A 488 -36.91 8.39 22.62
CA ILE A 488 -36.57 9.41 21.63
C ILE A 488 -36.39 10.74 22.36
N MET A 489 -35.26 11.40 22.15
CA MET A 489 -35.00 12.75 22.65
C MET A 489 -35.42 13.80 21.64
N LEU A 490 -36.26 14.74 22.09
CA LEU A 490 -36.70 15.89 21.30
C LEU A 490 -36.49 17.16 22.13
N ASN A 491 -35.73 18.11 21.58
CA ASN A 491 -35.34 19.36 22.26
C ASN A 491 -34.69 19.13 23.64
N GLY A 492 -33.82 18.12 23.75
CA GLY A 492 -33.08 17.79 24.98
C GLY A 492 -33.89 17.07 26.06
N ILE A 493 -35.09 16.59 25.75
CA ILE A 493 -35.93 15.81 26.66
C ILE A 493 -36.16 14.43 26.07
N TRP A 494 -35.82 13.37 26.82
CA TRP A 494 -36.11 11.97 26.47
C TRP A 494 -37.58 11.63 26.73
N TYR A 495 -38.21 11.01 25.76
CA TYR A 495 -39.58 10.50 25.82
C TYR A 495 -39.57 9.00 25.56
N ASP A 496 -40.19 8.24 26.46
CA ASP A 496 -40.29 6.79 26.32
C ASP A 496 -41.32 6.42 25.25
N VAL A 497 -40.91 5.49 24.37
CA VAL A 497 -41.76 4.85 23.36
C VAL A 497 -42.26 3.50 23.88
N PHE A 498 -41.40 2.72 24.55
CA PHE A 498 -41.70 1.44 25.20
C PHE A 498 -41.14 1.33 26.61
#